data_AF-A0A7W0K2D6-F1
#
_entry.id   AF-A0A7W0K2D6-F1
#
_cell.length_a   1.000
_cell.length_b   1.000
_cell.length_c   1.000
_cell.angle_alpha   90.00
_cell.angle_beta   90.00
_cell.angle_gamma   90.00
#
_symmetry.space_group_name_H-M   'P 1'
#
loop_
_entity.id
_entity.type
_entity.pdbx_description
1 polymer ?
#
loop_
_entity_poly.entity_id
_entity_poly.type
_entity_poly.pdbx_seq_one_letter_code
_entity_poly.pdbx_strand_id
1 'polypeptide(L)'
;MREIVGVDRALCERWFQRHSDIVTRQRELSRAFQKTHGRPPTPTEAVAVAQQAHLETREAKHEPRPYAEQRTMWRGQAMGVLGSEHAVARMVSAALHPAPGTQQQVTAAWVRETAARVVAELEGRRATWQVWHVRAQAQRQGARRRRPGRPAR
;
A
#
# COMPACT_ATOMS: atom_id res chain seq x y z
N MET A 1 -1.47 -1.48 3.71
CA MET A 1 -2.08 -1.65 2.38
C MET A 1 -1.87 -3.10 1.93
N ARG A 2 -2.88 -3.73 1.30
CA ARG A 2 -2.77 -5.08 0.71
C ARG A 2 -3.02 -4.92 -0.78
N GLU A 3 -2.21 -5.60 -1.59
CA GLU A 3 -2.30 -5.59 -3.05
C GLU A 3 -2.93 -6.89 -3.56
N ILE A 4 -3.47 -6.86 -4.78
CA ILE A 4 -4.05 -8.04 -5.44
C ILE A 4 -2.90 -8.92 -5.94
N VAL A 5 -2.90 -10.19 -5.54
CA VAL A 5 -1.93 -11.18 -6.03
C VAL A 5 -2.13 -11.35 -7.54
N GLY A 6 -1.03 -11.32 -8.30
CA GLY A 6 -1.06 -11.46 -9.76
C GLY A 6 -1.13 -10.14 -10.53
N VAL A 7 -1.33 -8.99 -9.86
CA VAL A 7 -1.18 -7.67 -10.48
C VAL A 7 0.29 -7.25 -10.44
N ASP A 8 0.82 -6.83 -11.59
CA ASP A 8 2.20 -6.38 -11.70
C ASP A 8 2.42 -5.06 -10.94
N ARG A 9 3.45 -5.03 -10.09
CA ARG A 9 3.78 -3.87 -9.26
C ARG A 9 4.16 -2.64 -10.08
N ALA A 10 4.73 -2.81 -11.28
CA ALA A 10 5.06 -1.68 -12.14
C ALA A 10 3.81 -0.90 -12.58
N LEU A 11 2.64 -1.55 -12.70
CA LEU A 11 1.37 -0.86 -12.95
C LEU A 11 0.92 -0.05 -11.74
N CYS A 12 1.07 -0.61 -10.53
CA CYS A 12 0.82 0.13 -9.30
C CYS A 12 1.69 1.38 -9.25
N GLU A 13 3.01 1.24 -9.48
CA GLU A 13 3.94 2.37 -9.47
C GLU A 13 3.55 3.43 -10.51
N ARG A 14 3.20 3.04 -11.74
CA ARG A 14 2.72 3.97 -12.77
C ARG A 14 1.44 4.70 -12.36
N TRP A 15 0.45 3.99 -11.82
CA TRP A 15 -0.85 4.60 -11.48
C TRP A 15 -0.84 5.33 -10.13
N PHE A 16 0.14 5.06 -9.26
CA PHE A 16 0.38 5.79 -8.02
C PHE A 16 1.31 7.00 -8.20
N GLN A 17 1.59 7.44 -9.43
CA GLN A 17 2.45 8.61 -9.68
C GLN A 17 2.00 9.85 -8.92
N ARG A 18 0.69 10.13 -8.88
CA ARG A 18 0.14 11.26 -8.09
C ARG A 18 0.43 11.15 -6.59
N HIS A 19 0.50 9.93 -6.05
CA HIS A 19 0.88 9.75 -4.65
C HIS A 19 2.33 10.18 -4.41
N SER A 20 3.23 9.91 -5.36
CA SER A 20 4.61 10.43 -5.33
C SER A 20 4.61 11.97 -5.35
N ASP A 21 3.77 12.60 -6.15
CA ASP A 21 3.69 14.06 -6.24
C ASP A 21 3.18 14.67 -4.92
N ILE A 22 2.17 14.07 -4.31
CA ILE A 22 1.66 14.44 -2.98
C ILE A 22 2.78 14.34 -1.93
N VAL A 23 3.51 13.22 -1.89
CA VAL A 23 4.60 13.00 -0.92
C VAL A 23 5.72 14.02 -1.13
N THR A 24 6.07 14.31 -2.38
CA THR A 24 7.07 15.33 -2.74
C THR A 24 6.63 16.70 -2.24
N ARG A 25 5.38 17.08 -2.53
CA ARG A 25 4.81 18.36 -2.11
C ARG A 25 4.72 18.50 -0.59
N GLN A 26 4.32 17.44 0.10
CA GLN A 26 4.27 17.41 1.57
C GLN A 26 5.66 17.63 2.19
N ARG A 27 6.72 17.06 1.60
CA ARG A 27 8.10 17.28 2.05
C ARG A 27 8.56 18.73 1.85
N GLU A 28 8.18 19.35 0.75
CA GLU A 28 8.46 20.78 0.51
C GLU A 28 7.76 21.66 1.54
N LEU A 29 6.46 21.44 1.76
CA LEU A 29 5.67 22.19 2.74
C LEU A 29 6.20 22.00 4.17
N SER A 30 6.63 20.78 4.53
CA SER A 30 7.25 20.52 5.84
C SER A 30 8.58 21.27 6.01
N ARG A 31 9.41 21.34 4.96
CA ARG A 31 10.66 22.11 4.96
C ARG A 31 10.40 23.61 5.06
N ALA A 32 9.40 24.12 4.35
CA ALA A 32 8.97 25.51 4.45
C ALA A 32 8.49 25.85 5.86
N PHE A 33 7.65 24.98 6.46
CA PHE A 33 7.20 25.13 7.84
C PHE A 33 8.37 25.23 8.82
N GLN A 34 9.35 24.32 8.70
CA GLN A 34 10.52 24.33 9.58
C GLN A 34 11.37 25.59 9.42
N LYS A 35 11.54 26.08 8.18
CA LYS A 35 12.27 27.33 7.92
C LYS A 35 11.57 28.54 8.56
N THR A 36 10.25 28.60 8.50
CA THR A 36 9.45 29.72 9.03
C THR A 36 9.34 29.68 10.56
N HIS A 37 9.17 28.50 11.15
CA HIS A 37 8.87 28.34 12.59
C HIS A 37 10.08 27.91 13.43
N GLY A 38 11.22 27.57 12.82
CA GLY A 38 12.42 27.10 13.52
C GLY A 38 12.30 25.70 14.13
N ARG A 39 11.18 24.99 13.91
CA ARG A 39 10.91 23.64 14.43
C ARG A 39 10.15 22.80 13.40
N PRO A 40 10.24 21.47 13.44
CA PRO A 40 9.39 20.62 12.62
C PRO A 40 7.89 20.78 13.00
N PRO A 41 6.96 20.42 12.08
CA PRO A 41 5.53 20.39 12.39
C PRO A 41 5.24 19.40 13.53
N THR A 42 4.37 19.78 14.46
CA THR A 42 3.74 18.85 15.41
C THR A 42 2.85 17.85 14.66
N PRO A 43 2.41 16.75 15.28
CA PRO A 43 1.53 15.78 14.63
C PRO A 43 0.27 16.40 14.01
N THR A 44 -0.37 17.35 14.69
CA THR A 44 -1.56 18.05 14.18
C THR A 44 -1.22 18.94 12.99
N GLU A 45 -0.12 19.68 13.05
CA GLU A 45 0.33 20.53 11.93
C GLU A 45 0.78 19.68 10.73
N ALA A 46 1.38 18.50 10.96
CA ALA A 46 1.74 17.57 9.91
C ALA A 46 0.51 17.06 9.13
N VAL A 47 -0.63 16.90 9.81
CA VAL A 47 -1.91 16.58 9.15
C VAL A 47 -2.36 17.74 8.26
N ALA A 48 -2.29 18.98 8.74
CA ALA A 48 -2.64 20.15 7.94
C ALA A 48 -1.72 20.29 6.70
N VAL A 49 -0.41 20.10 6.89
CA VAL A 49 0.58 20.07 5.80
C VAL A 49 0.27 18.98 4.78
N ALA A 50 -0.13 17.78 5.23
CA ALA A 50 -0.55 16.70 4.34
C ALA A 50 -1.83 17.08 3.55
N GLN A 51 -2.84 17.62 4.22
CA GLN A 51 -4.08 18.08 3.57
C GLN A 51 -3.80 19.15 2.51
N GLN A 52 -2.92 20.10 2.81
CA GLN A 52 -2.50 21.12 1.85
C GLN A 52 -1.81 20.49 0.63
N ALA A 53 -0.87 19.56 0.84
CA ALA A 53 -0.22 18.85 -0.27
C ALA A 53 -1.22 18.11 -1.17
N HIS A 54 -2.26 17.49 -0.58
CA HIS A 54 -3.32 16.82 -1.33
C HIS A 54 -4.16 17.78 -2.19
N LEU A 55 -4.43 18.98 -1.69
CA LEU A 55 -5.19 20.01 -2.40
C LEU A 55 -4.38 20.63 -3.53
N GLU A 56 -3.11 20.96 -3.29
CA GLU A 56 -2.24 21.63 -4.26
C GLU A 56 -1.82 20.72 -5.42
N THR A 57 -1.80 19.41 -5.21
CA THR A 57 -1.50 18.41 -6.27
C THR A 57 -2.75 17.90 -7.00
N ARG A 58 -3.90 18.52 -6.75
CA ARG A 58 -5.14 18.15 -7.44
C ARG A 58 -5.17 18.76 -8.83
N GLU A 59 -5.09 17.90 -9.84
CA GLU A 59 -5.39 18.29 -11.22
C GLU A 59 -6.79 18.91 -11.31
N ALA A 60 -6.93 19.91 -12.19
CA ALA A 60 -8.20 20.55 -12.47
C ALA A 60 -9.25 19.49 -12.85
N LYS A 61 -10.51 19.72 -12.45
CA LYS A 61 -11.59 18.78 -12.74
C LYS A 61 -11.76 18.71 -14.26
N HIS A 62 -11.33 17.60 -14.86
CA HIS A 62 -11.63 17.31 -16.26
C HIS A 62 -13.10 16.93 -16.40
N GLU A 63 -13.68 17.29 -17.55
CA GLU A 63 -15.01 16.84 -17.95
C GLU A 63 -15.08 15.29 -17.87
N PRO A 64 -16.21 14.69 -17.47
CA PRO A 64 -16.31 13.24 -17.34
C PRO A 64 -16.02 12.58 -18.69
N ARG A 65 -14.86 11.92 -18.81
CA ARG A 65 -14.54 11.10 -19.98
C ARG A 65 -15.46 9.88 -20.02
N PRO A 66 -16.01 9.49 -21.18
CA PRO A 66 -16.75 8.24 -21.31
C PRO A 66 -15.95 7.03 -20.79
N TYR A 67 -16.64 6.09 -20.13
CA TYR A 67 -15.98 4.93 -19.52
C TYR A 67 -15.20 4.07 -20.54
N ALA A 68 -15.69 4.00 -21.78
CA ALA A 68 -15.01 3.30 -22.87
C ALA A 68 -13.64 3.91 -23.18
N GLU A 69 -13.54 5.24 -23.23
CA GLU A 69 -12.28 5.95 -23.46
C GLU A 69 -11.31 5.78 -22.29
N GLN A 70 -11.82 5.81 -21.06
CA GLN A 70 -11.00 5.55 -19.88
C GLN A 70 -10.40 4.13 -19.90
N ARG A 71 -11.19 3.13 -20.30
CA ARG A 71 -10.71 1.74 -20.45
C ARG A 71 -9.66 1.62 -21.54
N THR A 72 -9.85 2.27 -22.68
CA THR A 72 -8.87 2.29 -23.77
C THR A 72 -7.57 2.94 -23.31
N MET A 73 -7.64 4.07 -22.60
CA MET A 73 -6.49 4.73 -22.01
C MET A 73 -5.76 3.82 -21.02
N TRP A 74 -6.46 3.22 -20.06
CA TRP A 74 -5.84 2.33 -19.07
C TRP A 74 -5.21 1.10 -19.72
N ARG A 75 -5.85 0.53 -20.74
CA ARG A 75 -5.28 -0.58 -21.51
C ARG A 75 -3.99 -0.16 -22.21
N GLY A 76 -3.98 0.98 -22.92
CA GLY A 76 -2.78 1.51 -23.56
C GLY A 76 -1.65 1.80 -22.56
N GLN A 77 -2.00 2.32 -21.38
CA GLN A 77 -1.03 2.48 -20.29
C GLN A 77 -0.49 1.14 -19.79
N ALA A 78 -1.35 0.14 -19.60
CA ALA A 78 -0.92 -1.16 -19.14
C ALA A 78 -0.01 -1.86 -20.17
N MET A 79 -0.35 -1.77 -21.46
CA MET A 79 0.50 -2.25 -22.55
C MET A 79 1.85 -1.55 -22.56
N GLY A 80 1.89 -0.23 -22.36
CA GLY A 80 3.14 0.51 -22.31
C GLY A 80 4.07 0.13 -21.15
N VAL A 81 3.52 -0.39 -20.04
CA VAL A 81 4.33 -0.89 -18.91
C VAL A 81 4.71 -2.35 -19.08
N LEU A 82 3.75 -3.20 -19.50
CA LEU A 82 3.93 -4.65 -19.57
C LEU A 82 4.47 -5.14 -20.92
N GLY A 83 4.60 -4.24 -21.89
CA GLY A 83 5.20 -4.48 -23.21
C GLY A 83 4.27 -5.05 -24.28
N SER A 84 3.08 -5.58 -23.94
CA SER A 84 2.11 -6.07 -24.94
C SER A 84 0.70 -6.28 -24.38
N GLU A 85 -0.31 -6.32 -25.27
CA GLU A 85 -1.69 -6.72 -24.90
C GLU A 85 -1.73 -8.15 -24.34
N HIS A 86 -0.91 -9.05 -24.90
CA HIS A 86 -0.84 -10.42 -24.41
C HIS A 86 -0.30 -10.49 -22.97
N ALA A 87 0.70 -9.68 -22.62
CA ALA A 87 1.21 -9.58 -21.25
C ALA A 87 0.13 -9.06 -20.27
N VAL A 88 -0.64 -8.04 -20.69
CA VAL A 88 -1.78 -7.52 -19.92
C VAL A 88 -2.83 -8.61 -19.69
N ALA A 89 -3.23 -9.33 -20.75
CA ALA A 89 -4.23 -10.38 -20.67
C ALA A 89 -3.79 -11.55 -19.76
N ARG A 90 -2.52 -11.97 -19.86
CA ARG A 90 -1.95 -12.99 -18.96
C ARG A 90 -1.97 -12.55 -17.50
N MET A 91 -1.58 -11.31 -17.22
CA MET A 91 -1.61 -10.76 -15.86
C MET A 91 -3.03 -10.73 -15.30
N VAL A 92 -4.01 -10.24 -16.07
CA VAL A 92 -5.42 -10.23 -15.67
C VAL A 92 -5.93 -11.64 -15.42
N SER A 93 -5.60 -12.59 -16.30
CA SER A 93 -5.97 -14.00 -16.12
C SER A 93 -5.39 -14.58 -14.83
N ALA A 94 -4.10 -14.35 -14.55
CA ALA A 94 -3.46 -14.81 -13.33
C ALA A 94 -4.04 -14.18 -12.05
N ALA A 95 -4.43 -12.90 -12.10
CA ALA A 95 -5.05 -12.21 -10.98
C ALA A 95 -6.48 -12.70 -10.69
N LEU A 96 -7.24 -13.05 -11.74
CA LEU A 96 -8.59 -13.60 -11.63
C LEU A 96 -8.61 -15.10 -11.30
N HIS A 97 -7.55 -15.82 -11.68
CA HIS A 97 -7.38 -17.25 -11.43
C HIS A 97 -6.09 -17.49 -10.64
N PRO A 98 -6.01 -16.97 -9.39
CA PRO A 98 -4.84 -17.18 -8.58
C PRO A 98 -4.68 -18.69 -8.36
N ALA A 99 -3.50 -19.22 -8.67
CA ALA A 99 -3.18 -20.60 -8.32
C ALA A 99 -3.43 -20.80 -6.82
N PRO A 100 -4.05 -21.93 -6.40
CA PRO A 100 -4.18 -22.24 -4.99
C PRO A 100 -2.79 -22.24 -4.38
N GLY A 101 -2.46 -21.20 -3.62
CA GLY A 101 -1.20 -21.18 -2.89
C GLY A 101 -1.17 -22.37 -1.93
N THR A 102 0.01 -22.92 -1.68
CA THR A 102 0.20 -23.97 -0.66
C THR A 102 -0.43 -23.47 0.64
N GLN A 103 -1.62 -23.98 0.97
CA GLN A 103 -2.28 -23.63 2.21
C GLN A 103 -1.50 -24.30 3.32
N GLN A 104 -0.57 -23.57 3.90
CA GLN A 104 0.17 -24.10 5.02
C GLN A 104 -0.80 -24.21 6.20
N GLN A 105 -1.08 -25.44 6.62
CA GLN A 105 -2.12 -25.74 7.61
C GLN A 105 -1.95 -24.85 8.85
N VAL A 106 -3.08 -24.32 9.32
CA VAL A 106 -3.15 -23.59 10.57
C VAL A 106 -3.22 -24.64 11.68
N THR A 107 -2.08 -24.98 12.25
CA THR A 107 -2.03 -25.95 13.36
C THR A 107 -2.28 -25.24 14.69
N ALA A 108 -2.79 -25.99 15.68
CA ALA A 108 -2.98 -25.46 17.03
C ALA A 108 -1.65 -24.96 17.65
N ALA A 109 -0.53 -25.63 17.35
CA ALA A 109 0.80 -25.20 17.76
C ALA A 109 1.16 -23.83 17.19
N TRP A 110 0.89 -23.61 15.89
CA TRP A 110 1.13 -22.32 15.25
C TRP A 110 0.26 -21.21 15.85
N VAL A 111 -1.01 -21.50 16.16
CA VAL A 111 -1.90 -20.53 16.79
C VAL A 111 -1.34 -20.10 18.15
N ARG A 112 -0.91 -21.06 18.99
CA ARG A 112 -0.32 -20.77 20.30
C ARG A 112 0.96 -19.93 20.20
N GLU A 113 1.88 -20.33 19.35
CA GLU A 113 3.15 -19.61 19.15
C GLU A 113 2.91 -18.19 18.61
N THR A 114 1.96 -18.03 17.69
CA THR A 114 1.61 -16.73 17.12
C THR A 114 0.91 -15.84 18.15
N ALA A 115 0.03 -16.40 18.98
CA ALA A 115 -0.60 -15.67 20.08
C ALA A 115 0.45 -15.15 21.06
N ALA A 116 1.39 -16.00 21.49
CA ALA A 116 2.49 -15.58 22.37
C ALA A 116 3.31 -14.42 21.77
N ARG A 117 3.66 -14.50 20.48
CA ARG A 117 4.36 -13.39 19.77
C ARG A 117 3.54 -12.10 19.70
N VAL A 118 2.23 -12.21 19.51
CA VAL A 118 1.33 -11.04 19.50
C VAL A 118 1.33 -10.35 20.85
N VAL A 119 1.19 -11.13 21.93
CA VAL A 119 1.20 -10.62 23.31
C VAL A 119 2.54 -9.95 23.64
N ALA A 120 3.66 -10.65 23.45
CA ALA A 120 4.99 -10.12 23.75
C ALA A 120 5.30 -8.80 23.01
N GLU A 121 4.91 -8.68 21.74
CA GLU A 121 5.16 -7.47 20.96
C GLU A 121 4.19 -6.31 21.32
N LEU A 122 3.06 -6.59 21.94
CA LEU A 122 2.16 -5.56 22.50
C LEU A 122 2.65 -5.09 23.88
N GLU A 123 3.03 -6.02 24.76
CA GLU A 123 3.62 -5.72 26.07
C GLU A 123 4.89 -4.85 25.93
N GLY A 124 5.77 -5.18 24.97
CA GLY A 124 6.99 -4.40 24.73
C GLY A 124 6.76 -3.00 24.14
N ARG A 125 5.53 -2.63 23.75
CA ARG A 125 5.22 -1.33 23.14
C ARG A 125 4.20 -0.51 23.92
N ARG A 126 3.36 -1.13 24.74
CA ARG A 126 2.21 -0.49 25.38
C ARG A 126 1.94 -1.08 26.75
N ALA A 127 1.69 -0.21 27.73
CA ALA A 127 1.24 -0.62 29.06
C ALA A 127 -0.21 -1.16 29.06
N THR A 128 -1.07 -0.67 28.17
CA THR A 128 -2.45 -1.14 28.01
C THR A 128 -2.83 -1.27 26.54
N TRP A 129 -3.67 -2.27 26.22
CA TRP A 129 -4.01 -2.59 24.84
C TRP A 129 -5.41 -3.21 24.74
N GLN A 130 -6.24 -2.61 23.88
CA GLN A 130 -7.58 -3.11 23.52
C GLN A 130 -7.56 -4.15 22.39
N VAL A 131 -8.68 -4.86 22.22
CA VAL A 131 -8.84 -6.00 21.28
C VAL A 131 -8.43 -5.68 19.83
N TRP A 132 -8.60 -4.44 19.37
CA TRP A 132 -8.19 -4.07 18.01
C TRP A 132 -6.67 -4.03 17.83
N HIS A 133 -5.90 -3.73 18.89
CA HIS A 133 -4.44 -3.82 18.83
C HIS A 133 -3.99 -5.26 18.66
N VAL A 134 -4.66 -6.20 19.33
CA VAL A 134 -4.45 -7.66 19.20
C VAL A 134 -4.75 -8.11 17.78
N ARG A 135 -5.94 -7.77 17.27
CA ARG A 135 -6.38 -8.14 15.93
C ARG A 135 -5.42 -7.59 14.86
N ALA A 136 -5.04 -6.32 14.96
CA ALA A 136 -4.09 -5.70 14.04
C ALA A 136 -2.72 -6.39 14.09
N GLN A 137 -2.25 -6.78 15.28
CA GLN A 137 -0.98 -7.46 15.43
C GLN A 137 -1.01 -8.91 14.91
N ALA A 138 -2.08 -9.65 15.20
CA ALA A 138 -2.31 -10.99 14.67
C ALA A 138 -2.37 -10.98 13.14
N GLN A 139 -3.05 -9.99 12.54
CA GLN A 139 -3.09 -9.79 11.09
C GLN A 139 -1.69 -9.52 10.50
N ARG A 140 -0.84 -8.77 11.19
CA ARG A 140 0.56 -8.54 10.75
C ARG A 140 1.39 -9.82 10.80
N GLN A 141 1.25 -10.64 11.84
CA GLN A 141 1.96 -11.93 11.92
C GLN A 141 1.49 -12.89 10.81
N GLY A 142 0.18 -12.97 10.55
CA GLY A 142 -0.37 -13.75 9.44
C GLY A 142 0.11 -13.27 8.07
N ALA A 143 0.26 -11.96 7.88
CA ALA A 143 0.78 -11.39 6.63
C ALA A 143 2.28 -11.69 6.42
N ARG A 144 3.11 -11.67 7.48
CA ARG A 144 4.55 -12.03 7.40
C ARG A 144 4.74 -13.45 6.88
N ARG A 145 3.89 -14.40 7.30
CA ARG A 145 3.92 -15.81 6.86
C ARG A 145 3.64 -16.00 5.36
N ARG A 146 2.78 -15.17 4.76
CA ARG A 146 2.41 -15.29 3.34
C ARG A 146 3.46 -14.76 2.36
N ARG A 147 4.49 -14.03 2.82
CA ARG A 147 5.59 -13.61 1.94
C ARG A 147 6.53 -14.79 1.69
N PRO A 148 6.70 -15.26 0.43
CA PRO A 148 7.74 -16.25 0.15
C PRO A 148 9.11 -15.64 0.48
N GLY A 149 9.96 -16.44 1.14
CA GLY A 149 11.34 -16.05 1.40
C GLY A 149 12.03 -15.70 0.09
N ARG A 150 12.64 -14.52 0.02
CA ARG A 150 13.56 -14.16 -1.06
C ARG A 150 14.70 -15.19 -1.02
N PRO A 151 14.99 -15.96 -2.08
CA PRO A 151 16.16 -16.81 -2.09
C PRO A 151 17.40 -15.93 -1.90
N ALA A 152 18.30 -16.35 -1.02
CA ALA A 152 19.63 -15.77 -0.90
C ALA A 152 20.34 -15.92 -2.26
N ARG A 153 21.05 -14.87 -2.66
CA ARG A 153 21.90 -14.86 -3.85
C ARG A 153 23.00 -15.90 -3.75
#